data_AF-A0A2Z3I5Z9-F1
#
_entry.id   AF-A0A2Z3I5Z9-F1
#
_cell.length_a   1.000
_cell.length_b   1.000
_cell.length_c   1.000
_cell.angle_alpha   90.00
_cell.angle_beta   90.00
_cell.angle_gamma   90.00
#
_symmetry.space_group_name_H-M   'P 1'
#
loop_
_entity.id
_entity.type
_entity.pdbx_description
1 polymer ?
#
loop_
_entity_poly.entity_id
_entity_poly.type
_entity_poly.pdbx_seq_one_letter_code
_entity_poly.pdbx_strand_id
1 'polypeptide(L)'
;MKAPACQRDRTVTLQVSGEAVCAWCEQYRHECEARHVMARRTLAERREYLAGVEKHRGAAERQRLEKTIMALWKQRKQKNEPSGT
;
A
#
# COMPACT_ATOMS: atom_id res chain seq x y z
N MET A 1 15.68 -16.86 1.26
CA MET A 1 16.52 -15.74 0.78
C MET A 1 16.19 -14.53 1.63
N LYS A 2 17.19 -13.80 2.15
CA LYS A 2 16.96 -12.62 3.01
C LYS A 2 16.72 -11.39 2.13
N ALA A 3 15.81 -10.49 2.53
CA ALA A 3 15.62 -9.23 1.82
C ALA A 3 16.85 -8.32 2.02
N PRO A 4 17.32 -7.60 1.00
CA PRO A 4 18.55 -6.80 1.08
C PRO A 4 18.48 -5.69 2.14
N ALA A 5 17.28 -5.21 2.48
CA ALA A 5 17.06 -4.18 3.49
C ALA A 5 16.80 -4.70 4.92
N CYS A 6 16.59 -6.01 5.11
CA CYS A 6 16.11 -6.56 6.37
C CYS A 6 16.48 -8.04 6.51
N GLN A 7 17.34 -8.35 7.49
CA GLN A 7 18.02 -9.64 7.68
C GLN A 7 17.10 -10.83 8.09
N ARG A 8 15.78 -10.72 7.91
CA ARG A 8 14.77 -11.75 8.27
C ARG A 8 14.37 -12.61 7.07
N ASP A 9 14.01 -13.86 7.33
CA ASP A 9 13.88 -14.89 6.28
C ASP A 9 12.52 -14.91 5.56
N ARG A 10 11.49 -14.22 6.09
CA ARG A 10 10.19 -14.11 5.41
C ARG A 10 10.16 -12.89 4.50
N THR A 11 10.27 -13.15 3.20
CA THR A 11 10.17 -12.13 2.16
C THR A 11 8.76 -12.06 1.57
N VAL A 12 8.37 -10.87 1.13
CA VAL A 12 7.11 -10.54 0.47
C VAL A 12 7.40 -9.57 -0.66
N THR A 13 6.71 -9.74 -1.79
CA THR A 13 6.83 -8.82 -2.91
C THR A 13 5.81 -7.70 -2.75
N LEU A 14 6.28 -6.44 -2.74
CA LEU A 14 5.40 -5.28 -2.73
C LEU A 14 4.61 -5.24 -4.04
N GLN A 15 3.30 -5.01 -3.94
CA GLN A 15 2.45 -4.84 -5.12
C GLN A 15 2.87 -3.59 -5.88
N VAL A 16 3.12 -2.47 -5.20
CA VAL A 16 3.40 -1.19 -5.88
C VAL A 16 4.74 -1.19 -6.63
N SER A 17 5.84 -1.60 -5.98
CA SER A 17 7.19 -1.52 -6.57
C SER A 17 7.68 -2.83 -7.18
N GLY A 18 7.06 -3.98 -6.88
CA GLY A 18 7.57 -5.30 -7.27
C GLY A 18 8.82 -5.73 -6.49
N GLU A 19 9.27 -4.94 -5.51
CA GLU A 19 10.46 -5.21 -4.72
C GLU A 19 10.20 -6.33 -3.69
N ALA A 20 11.16 -7.27 -3.56
CA ALA A 20 11.15 -8.28 -2.51
C ALA A 20 11.70 -7.69 -1.21
N VAL A 21 10.81 -7.42 -0.26
CA VAL A 21 11.13 -6.87 1.06
C VAL A 21 10.83 -7.87 2.17
N CYS A 22 11.29 -7.63 3.40
CA CYS A 22 10.91 -8.51 4.51
C CYS A 22 9.49 -8.18 5.01
N ALA A 23 8.76 -9.19 5.50
CA ALA A 23 7.38 -9.02 6.00
C ALA A 23 7.23 -8.12 7.25
N TRP A 24 8.33 -7.58 7.77
CA TRP A 24 8.36 -6.69 8.94
C TRP A 24 8.88 -5.28 8.62
N CYS A 25 9.27 -4.99 7.39
CA CYS A 25 9.78 -3.67 7.06
C CYS A 25 8.65 -2.64 6.99
N GLU A 26 9.01 -1.36 7.17
CA GLU A 26 8.06 -0.25 7.08
C GLU A 26 7.44 -0.13 5.68
N GLN A 27 8.15 -0.53 4.62
CA GLN A 27 7.57 -0.55 3.27
C GLN A 27 6.40 -1.53 3.16
N TYR A 28 6.52 -2.73 3.73
CA TYR A 28 5.44 -3.71 3.71
C TYR A 28 4.29 -3.28 4.63
N ARG A 29 4.58 -2.74 5.81
CA ARG A 29 3.55 -2.22 6.73
C ARG A 29 2.76 -1.07 6.09
N HIS A 30 3.45 -0.17 5.40
CA HIS A 30 2.83 0.93 4.65
C HIS A 30 1.89 0.42 3.54
N GLU A 31 2.30 -0.59 2.77
CA GLU A 31 1.44 -1.18 1.75
C GLU A 31 0.26 -1.96 2.36
N CYS A 32 0.46 -2.66 3.49
CA CYS A 32 -0.63 -3.29 4.25
C CYS A 32 -1.67 -2.24 4.68
N GLU A 33 -1.22 -1.09 5.17
CA GLU A 33 -2.10 0.01 5.54
C GLU A 33 -2.87 0.54 4.33
N ALA A 34 -2.20 0.76 3.19
CA ALA A 34 -2.87 1.19 1.96
C ALA A 34 -3.95 0.19 1.51
N ARG A 35 -3.66 -1.11 1.57
CA ARG A 35 -4.63 -2.18 1.27
C ARG A 35 -5.81 -2.17 2.24
N HIS A 36 -5.56 -1.93 3.53
CA HIS A 36 -6.60 -1.80 4.55
C HIS A 36 -7.54 -0.63 4.25
N VAL A 37 -7.00 0.53 3.84
CA VAL A 37 -7.83 1.68 3.42
C VAL A 37 -8.65 1.33 2.18
N MET A 38 -8.06 0.70 1.18
CA MET A 38 -8.80 0.29 -0.03
C MET A 38 -9.93 -0.70 0.24
N ALA A 39 -9.77 -1.56 1.24
CA ALA A 39 -10.77 -2.54 1.65
C ALA A 39 -11.98 -1.92 2.38
N ARG A 40 -11.89 -0.66 2.83
CA ARG A 40 -13.04 0.07 3.37
C ARG A 40 -14.15 0.16 2.32
N ARG A 41 -15.39 0.04 2.78
CA ARG A 41 -16.57 -0.15 1.93
C ARG A 41 -16.98 1.15 1.26
N THR A 42 -16.92 2.26 1.98
CA THR A 42 -17.39 3.56 1.47
C THR A 42 -16.25 4.54 1.24
N LEU A 43 -16.49 5.53 0.38
CA LEU A 43 -15.56 6.64 0.18
C LEU A 43 -15.41 7.49 1.46
N ALA A 44 -16.48 7.63 2.23
CA ALA A 44 -16.47 8.37 3.49
C ALA A 44 -15.51 7.73 4.50
N GLU A 45 -15.58 6.41 4.71
CA GLU A 45 -14.68 5.67 5.60
C GLU A 45 -13.20 5.82 5.20
N ARG A 46 -12.90 5.84 3.90
CA ARG A 46 -11.53 6.06 3.40
C ARG A 46 -11.04 7.46 3.73
N ARG A 47 -11.88 8.47 3.49
CA ARG A 47 -11.56 9.88 3.77
C ARG A 47 -11.38 10.13 5.26
N GLU A 48 -12.24 9.55 6.10
CA GLU A 48 -12.14 9.64 7.56
C GLU A 48 -10.82 9.04 8.05
N TYR A 49 -10.44 7.86 7.54
CA TYR A 49 -9.16 7.25 7.89
C TYR A 49 -7.98 8.16 7.51
N LEU A 50 -7.96 8.69 6.29
CA LEU A 50 -6.90 9.60 5.82
C LEU A 50 -6.84 10.90 6.61
N ALA A 51 -7.98 11.45 7.03
CA ALA A 51 -8.04 12.61 7.93
C ALA A 51 -7.44 12.28 9.31
N GLY A 52 -7.71 11.07 9.84
CA GLY A 52 -7.05 10.58 11.05
C GLY A 52 -5.54 10.46 10.88
N VAL A 53 -5.07 9.93 9.75
CA VAL A 53 -3.63 9.85 9.43
C VAL A 53 -2.99 11.23 9.44
N GLU A 54 -3.59 12.22 8.78
CA GLU A 54 -3.09 13.59 8.78
C GLU A 54 -3.07 14.21 10.18
N LYS A 55 -4.14 14.02 10.95
CA LYS A 55 -4.23 14.53 12.32
C LYS A 55 -3.13 13.97 13.23
N HIS A 56 -2.78 12.69 13.08
CA HIS A 56 -1.86 12.01 14.00
C HIS A 56 -0.41 11.93 13.52
N ARG A 57 -0.18 11.86 12.21
CA ARG A 57 1.15 11.67 11.58
C ARG A 57 1.53 12.79 10.61
N GLY A 58 0.62 13.73 10.34
CA GLY A 58 0.86 14.88 9.48
C GLY A 58 0.51 14.67 8.01
N ALA A 59 0.43 15.79 7.28
CA ALA A 59 0.03 15.83 5.88
C ALA A 59 0.98 15.03 4.96
N ALA A 60 2.27 14.99 5.27
CA ALA A 60 3.25 14.24 4.48
C ALA A 60 2.94 12.73 4.47
N GLU A 61 2.62 12.16 5.63
CA GLU A 61 2.28 10.74 5.74
C GLU A 61 0.93 10.43 5.10
N ARG A 62 -0.05 11.35 5.20
CA ARG A 62 -1.31 11.23 4.45
C ARG A 62 -1.04 11.17 2.94
N GLN A 63 -0.28 12.11 2.40
CA GLN A 63 0.03 12.16 0.97
C GLN A 63 0.80 10.92 0.50
N ARG A 64 1.74 10.43 1.32
CA ARG A 64 2.48 9.20 1.05
C ARG A 64 1.55 8.00 0.96
N LEU A 65 0.57 7.89 1.87
CA LEU A 65 -0.42 6.83 1.87
C LEU A 65 -1.38 6.93 0.67
N GLU A 66 -1.84 8.15 0.34
CA GLU A 66 -2.69 8.42 -0.84
C GLU A 66 -2.00 7.99 -2.14
N LYS A 67 -0.70 8.30 -2.31
CA LYS A 67 0.09 7.87 -3.49
C LYS A 67 0.12 6.35 -3.63
N THR A 68 0.33 5.62 -2.53
CA THR A 68 0.35 4.15 -2.54
C THR A 68 -1.03 3.58 -2.86
N ILE A 69 -2.10 4.13 -2.29
CA ILE A 69 -3.49 3.74 -2.60
C ILE A 69 -3.79 3.91 -4.10
N MET A 70 -3.42 5.07 -4.68
CA MET A 70 -3.62 5.33 -6.11
C MET A 70 -2.85 4.35 -6.99
N ALA A 71 -1.60 4.02 -6.64
CA ALA A 71 -0.81 3.04 -7.38
C ALA A 71 -1.43 1.64 -7.35
N LEU A 72 -1.91 1.20 -6.18
CA LEU A 72 -2.60 -0.08 -6.02
C LEU A 72 -3.92 -0.14 -6.82
N TRP A 73 -4.70 0.95 -6.86
CA TRP A 73 -5.90 1.02 -7.71
C TRP A 73 -5.57 0.90 -9.19
N LYS A 74 -4.53 1.60 -9.66
CA LYS A 74 -4.08 1.54 -11.05
C LYS A 74 -3.71 0.11 -11.43
N GLN A 75 -2.94 -0.59 -10.60
CA GLN A 75 -2.58 -1.99 -10.84
C GLN A 75 -3.78 -2.92 -10.84
N ARG A 76 -4.72 -2.76 -9.90
CA ARG A 76 -5.94 -3.57 -9.87
C ARG A 76 -6.77 -3.38 -11.14
N LYS A 77 -6.86 -2.14 -11.64
CA LYS A 77 -7.54 -1.85 -12.90
C LYS A 77 -6.85 -2.56 -14.07
N GLN A 78 -5.52 -2.47 -14.17
CA GLN A 78 -4.74 -3.13 -15.23
C GLN A 78 -4.90 -4.66 -15.22
N LYS A 79 -4.92 -5.29 -14.04
CA LYS A 79 -5.14 -6.75 -13.92
C LYS A 79 -6.56 -7.18 -14.29
N ASN A 80 -7.53 -6.28 -14.13
CA ASN A 80 -8.94 -6.55 -14.40
C ASN A 80 -9.36 -6.19 -15.83
N GLU A 81 -8.49 -5.56 -16.61
CA GLU A 81 -8.72 -5.29 -18.02
C GLU A 81 -8.49 -6.61 -18.78
N PRO A 82 -9.49 -7.13 -19.53
CA PRO A 82 -9.27 -8.33 -20.31
C PRO A 82 -8.19 -8.03 -21.34
N SER A 83 -7.13 -8.82 -21.35
CA SER A 83 -6.14 -8.83 -22.43
C SER A 83 -6.91 -8.98 -23.74
N GLY A 84 -7.05 -7.87 -24.47
CA GLY A 84 -7.72 -7.85 -25.75
C GLY A 84 -6.97 -8.76 -26.72
N THR A 85 -7.73 -9.72 -27.28
CA THR A 85 -7.58 -10.43 -28.57
C THR A 85 -6.20 -10.53 -29.19
#